data_AF-A0AAD7YJU3-F1
#
_entry.id   AF-A0AAD7YJU3-F1
#
_cell.length_a   1.000
_cell.length_b   1.000
_cell.length_c   1.000
_cell.angle_alpha   90.00
_cell.angle_beta   90.00
_cell.angle_gamma   90.00
#
_symmetry.space_group_name_H-M   'P 1'
#
loop_
_entity.id
_entity.type
_entity.pdbx_description
1 polymer ?
#
loop_
_entity_poly.entity_id
_entity_poly.type
_entity_poly.pdbx_seq_one_letter_code
_entity_poly.pdbx_strand_id
1 'polypeptide(L)'
;MFLLVLFVSYTNANTVLVQVEQGSLKGEILQRSTGNGEYCSFKGIPYAAPPVGELRFKDPQPPLPWKGERDALSHGAICPQIDIAKDQYKSEANEDCLFLNVYTPTVKPKTPLPVMFYLHGGFLIIGSGNSDKLGPDFLLDHDVVLVTINYRLGVLGFLSFDTEETPGNAGLKDQVAALKWVKKNIAKFGGDPDNVSIFGQSAGGASVTLHLISPMSKGLFKRAIAMSGVYFKDFNLPFEHVRRAFLLTQQLGLKTQDPKKAMQFLKSAPVEKLATHTDDIPYLFAGTNPLLKLNKTNPSYKMIVQTCTLYTNFAKYGTPTTSRCPITWKVYGQEKNYLEIGSKLIPKTADKQPEIDFWRDIYESVGIQFS
;
A
#
# COMPACT_ATOMS: atom_id res chain seq x y z
N MET A 1 -16.30 -60.23 -10.16
CA MET A 1 -16.86 -58.92 -9.80
C MET A 1 -15.77 -57.88 -9.97
N PHE A 2 -15.74 -57.16 -11.09
CA PHE A 2 -14.72 -56.13 -11.34
C PHE A 2 -15.16 -54.81 -10.73
N LEU A 3 -14.39 -54.26 -9.79
CA LEU A 3 -14.62 -52.90 -9.29
C LEU A 3 -14.15 -51.91 -10.36
N LEU A 4 -15.08 -51.13 -10.90
CA LEU A 4 -14.77 -50.01 -11.78
C LEU A 4 -14.33 -48.82 -10.91
N VAL A 5 -13.02 -48.57 -10.81
CA VAL A 5 -12.50 -47.39 -10.09
C VAL A 5 -12.71 -46.15 -10.96
N LEU A 6 -13.80 -45.44 -10.71
CA LEU A 6 -14.05 -44.12 -11.28
C LEU A 6 -13.05 -43.10 -10.70
N PHE A 7 -11.98 -42.82 -11.46
CA PHE A 7 -11.16 -41.64 -11.23
C PHE A 7 -11.96 -40.39 -11.58
N VAL A 8 -12.61 -39.79 -10.58
CA VAL A 8 -13.17 -38.44 -10.69
C VAL A 8 -12.01 -37.46 -10.72
N SER A 9 -11.58 -37.07 -11.92
CA SER A 9 -10.63 -35.99 -12.11
C SER A 9 -11.30 -34.65 -11.73
N TYR A 10 -11.10 -34.22 -10.48
CA TYR A 10 -11.46 -32.87 -10.05
C TYR A 10 -10.60 -31.84 -10.78
N THR A 11 -11.09 -31.35 -11.92
CA THR A 11 -10.60 -30.11 -12.51
C THR A 11 -11.03 -28.95 -11.61
N ASN A 12 -10.11 -28.40 -10.82
CA ASN A 12 -10.37 -27.19 -10.01
C ASN A 12 -10.69 -26.02 -10.97
N ALA A 13 -12.00 -25.75 -11.14
CA ALA A 13 -12.53 -24.96 -12.26
C ALA A 13 -12.44 -23.43 -12.09
N ASN A 14 -11.83 -22.93 -11.01
CA ASN A 14 -11.88 -21.53 -10.61
C ASN A 14 -10.55 -20.78 -10.85
N THR A 15 -9.93 -20.97 -12.01
CA THR A 15 -8.72 -20.24 -12.41
C THR A 15 -8.97 -19.28 -13.57
N VAL A 16 -8.28 -18.13 -13.59
CA VAL A 16 -8.44 -17.08 -14.59
C VAL A 16 -7.09 -16.64 -15.15
N LEU A 17 -6.96 -16.58 -16.47
CA LEU A 17 -5.73 -16.20 -17.17
C LEU A 17 -5.76 -14.73 -17.61
N VAL A 18 -4.66 -14.02 -17.37
CA VAL A 18 -4.43 -12.62 -17.80
C VAL A 18 -3.05 -12.47 -18.41
N GLN A 19 -2.98 -11.95 -19.64
CA GLN A 19 -1.73 -11.65 -20.33
C GLN A 19 -1.27 -10.22 -20.05
N VAL A 20 -0.15 -10.08 -19.32
CA VAL A 20 0.54 -8.80 -19.06
C VAL A 20 1.77 -8.64 -19.98
N GLU A 21 2.40 -7.47 -19.95
CA GLU A 21 3.63 -7.16 -20.73
C GLU A 21 4.76 -8.16 -20.45
N GLN A 22 4.86 -8.67 -19.21
CA GLN A 22 5.92 -9.59 -18.77
C GLN A 22 5.63 -11.09 -19.07
N GLY A 23 4.39 -11.48 -19.34
CA GLY A 23 4.00 -12.89 -19.51
C GLY A 23 2.54 -13.19 -19.16
N SER A 24 2.18 -14.47 -19.16
CA SER A 24 0.84 -14.92 -18.75
C SER A 24 0.79 -15.13 -17.22
N LEU A 25 -0.29 -14.67 -16.59
CA LEU A 25 -0.58 -14.84 -15.16
C LEU A 25 -1.83 -15.70 -14.97
N LYS A 26 -1.77 -16.63 -14.04
CA LYS A 26 -2.88 -17.50 -13.63
C LYS A 26 -3.34 -17.15 -12.23
N GLY A 27 -4.44 -16.42 -12.14
CA GLY A 27 -5.13 -16.09 -10.90
C GLY A 27 -6.26 -17.08 -10.59
N GLU A 28 -6.99 -16.78 -9.52
CA GLU A 28 -8.10 -17.57 -8.98
C GLU A 28 -9.40 -16.75 -8.91
N ILE A 29 -10.54 -17.45 -8.89
CA ILE A 29 -11.87 -16.87 -8.66
C ILE A 29 -12.33 -17.28 -7.25
N LEU A 30 -12.57 -16.28 -6.40
CA LEU A 30 -12.92 -16.43 -4.99
C LEU A 30 -14.29 -15.83 -4.70
N GLN A 31 -14.99 -16.41 -3.72
CA GLN A 31 -16.21 -15.86 -3.15
C GLN A 31 -15.88 -14.75 -2.14
N ARG A 32 -16.64 -13.65 -2.16
CA ARG A 32 -16.49 -12.56 -1.18
C ARG A 32 -17.04 -12.97 0.17
N SER A 33 -16.31 -12.69 1.23
CA SER A 33 -16.73 -12.84 2.63
C SER A 33 -17.99 -12.03 2.97
N THR A 34 -18.32 -10.99 2.20
CA THR A 34 -19.56 -10.20 2.31
C THR A 34 -20.79 -10.93 1.78
N GLY A 35 -20.61 -12.04 1.05
CA GLY A 35 -21.65 -12.80 0.34
C GLY A 35 -22.12 -12.15 -0.97
N ASN A 36 -21.48 -11.06 -1.41
CA ASN A 36 -21.90 -10.28 -2.57
C ASN A 36 -21.25 -10.78 -3.88
N GLY A 37 -21.25 -12.10 -4.09
CA GLY A 37 -20.73 -12.76 -5.30
C GLY A 37 -19.21 -12.99 -5.30
N GLU A 38 -18.65 -13.13 -6.49
CA GLU A 38 -17.26 -13.52 -6.72
C GLU A 38 -16.34 -12.34 -7.05
N TYR A 39 -15.03 -12.60 -7.04
CA TYR A 39 -13.98 -11.73 -7.56
C TYR A 39 -12.79 -12.54 -8.08
N CYS A 40 -12.03 -11.97 -9.00
CA CYS A 40 -10.76 -12.50 -9.47
C CYS A 40 -9.62 -11.96 -8.59
N SER A 41 -8.71 -12.84 -8.19
CA SER A 41 -7.54 -12.55 -7.36
C SER A 41 -6.26 -12.96 -8.07
N PHE A 42 -5.28 -12.06 -8.09
CA PHE A 42 -3.93 -12.31 -8.60
C PHE A 42 -2.93 -11.75 -7.58
N LYS A 43 -2.13 -12.62 -6.99
CA LYS A 43 -1.19 -12.32 -5.91
C LYS A 43 0.26 -12.56 -6.35
N GLY A 44 1.22 -11.89 -5.70
CA GLY A 44 2.64 -12.17 -5.92
C GLY A 44 3.18 -11.83 -7.32
N ILE A 45 2.60 -10.83 -7.98
CA ILE A 45 3.02 -10.40 -9.33
C ILE A 45 4.26 -9.49 -9.19
N PRO A 46 5.42 -9.83 -9.79
CA PRO A 46 6.60 -8.97 -9.72
C PRO A 46 6.41 -7.72 -10.58
N TYR A 47 6.55 -6.54 -10.00
CA TYR A 47 6.44 -5.26 -10.72
C TYR A 47 7.79 -4.59 -11.00
N ALA A 48 8.87 -5.10 -10.41
CA ALA A 48 10.25 -4.72 -10.62
C ALA A 48 11.16 -5.96 -10.56
N ALA A 49 12.44 -5.82 -10.95
CA ALA A 49 13.43 -6.87 -10.74
C ALA A 49 13.79 -7.00 -9.24
N PRO A 50 14.17 -8.21 -8.76
CA PRO A 50 14.56 -8.41 -7.37
C PRO A 50 15.70 -7.46 -6.93
N PRO A 51 15.53 -6.64 -5.88
CA PRO A 51 16.50 -5.61 -5.47
C PRO A 51 17.64 -6.19 -4.61
N VAL A 52 18.15 -7.36 -5.01
CA VAL A 52 19.17 -8.13 -4.28
C VAL A 52 20.58 -7.88 -4.81
N GLY A 53 21.60 -8.17 -4.00
CA GLY A 53 23.01 -8.07 -4.39
C GLY A 53 23.37 -6.67 -4.91
N GLU A 54 23.78 -6.57 -6.17
CA GLU A 54 24.14 -5.29 -6.79
C GLU A 54 22.97 -4.34 -7.05
N LEU A 55 21.72 -4.79 -6.91
CA LEU A 55 20.54 -3.92 -6.96
C LEU A 55 20.09 -3.42 -5.57
N ARG A 56 20.71 -3.90 -4.48
CA ARG A 56 20.39 -3.44 -3.13
C ARG A 56 20.71 -1.95 -2.98
N PHE A 57 19.76 -1.21 -2.38
CA PHE A 57 19.76 0.25 -2.22
C PHE A 57 19.70 1.09 -3.52
N LYS A 58 19.73 0.48 -4.71
CA LYS A 58 19.58 1.18 -5.99
C LYS A 58 18.11 1.33 -6.40
N ASP A 59 17.87 2.20 -7.37
CA ASP A 59 16.56 2.42 -7.98
C ASP A 59 16.02 1.12 -8.61
N PRO A 60 14.70 0.83 -8.46
CA PRO A 60 14.10 -0.40 -8.96
C PRO A 60 14.22 -0.51 -10.48
N GLN A 61 14.68 -1.67 -10.94
CA GLN A 61 14.80 -1.98 -12.36
C GLN A 61 13.51 -2.62 -12.89
N PRO A 62 13.23 -2.55 -14.22
CA PRO A 62 12.03 -3.15 -14.81
C PRO A 62 11.88 -4.65 -14.48
N PRO A 63 10.65 -5.15 -14.33
CA PRO A 63 10.42 -6.57 -14.04
C PRO A 63 10.84 -7.45 -15.20
N LEU A 64 11.47 -8.58 -14.88
CA LEU A 64 11.92 -9.56 -15.87
C LEU A 64 10.71 -10.29 -16.49
N PRO A 65 10.72 -10.55 -17.81
CA PRO A 65 9.70 -11.38 -18.45
C PRO A 65 9.89 -12.85 -18.09
N TRP A 66 8.80 -13.62 -18.14
CA TRP A 66 8.82 -15.08 -17.94
C TRP A 66 8.21 -15.83 -19.13
N LYS A 67 8.60 -17.10 -19.28
CA LYS A 67 8.02 -18.02 -20.26
C LYS A 67 6.91 -18.85 -19.62
N GLY A 68 5.86 -19.13 -20.40
CA GLY A 68 4.71 -19.91 -19.94
C GLY A 68 3.76 -19.13 -19.02
N GLU A 69 2.93 -19.87 -18.30
CA GLU A 69 2.02 -19.34 -17.28
C GLU A 69 2.74 -19.24 -15.93
N ARG A 70 2.62 -18.10 -15.26
CA ARG A 70 3.06 -17.92 -13.86
C ARG A 70 1.84 -17.95 -12.95
N ASP A 71 1.86 -18.83 -11.96
CA ASP A 71 0.84 -18.84 -10.92
C ASP A 71 0.88 -17.53 -10.11
N ALA A 72 -0.28 -16.90 -9.97
CA ALA A 72 -0.55 -15.71 -9.16
C ALA A 72 -1.53 -16.06 -8.02
N LEU A 73 -1.37 -17.27 -7.46
CA LEU A 73 -2.30 -17.90 -6.52
C LEU A 73 -1.90 -17.69 -5.05
N SER A 74 -0.73 -17.11 -4.79
CA SER A 74 -0.19 -16.87 -3.45
C SER A 74 0.56 -15.54 -3.44
N HIS A 75 0.62 -14.88 -2.29
CA HIS A 75 1.40 -13.66 -2.16
C HIS A 75 2.89 -13.96 -2.34
N GLY A 76 3.61 -12.97 -2.86
CA GLY A 76 5.07 -12.99 -2.80
C GLY A 76 5.55 -12.71 -1.38
N ALA A 77 6.85 -12.85 -1.17
CA ALA A 77 7.46 -12.52 0.12
C ALA A 77 7.21 -11.05 0.49
N ILE A 78 7.07 -10.79 1.79
CA ILE A 78 7.03 -9.41 2.31
C ILE A 78 8.44 -8.85 2.37
N CYS A 79 8.58 -7.52 2.36
CA CYS A 79 9.92 -6.93 2.49
C CYS A 79 10.52 -7.15 3.88
N PRO A 80 11.86 -7.23 4.01
CA PRO A 80 12.52 -7.61 5.25
C PRO A 80 12.17 -6.69 6.42
N GLN A 81 11.67 -7.30 7.50
CA GLN A 81 11.13 -6.60 8.66
C GLN A 81 11.01 -7.57 9.86
N ILE A 82 10.78 -7.03 11.06
CA ILE A 82 10.54 -7.83 12.28
C ILE A 82 9.07 -7.89 12.68
N ASP A 83 8.68 -8.97 13.36
CA ASP A 83 7.53 -8.99 14.26
C ASP A 83 7.93 -8.26 15.55
N ILE A 84 7.48 -7.01 15.63
CA ILE A 84 7.70 -6.05 16.71
C ILE A 84 7.38 -6.63 18.09
N ALA A 85 6.31 -7.41 18.18
CA ALA A 85 5.82 -7.92 19.45
C ALA A 85 6.66 -9.10 19.97
N LYS A 86 7.50 -9.69 19.10
CA LYS A 86 8.34 -10.85 19.40
C LYS A 86 9.84 -10.56 19.33
N ASP A 87 10.23 -9.39 18.82
CA ASP A 87 11.60 -9.04 18.45
C ASP A 87 12.28 -10.11 17.58
N GLN A 88 11.54 -10.59 16.57
CA GLN A 88 11.94 -11.69 15.70
C GLN A 88 11.75 -11.36 14.22
N TYR A 89 12.60 -11.90 13.36
CA TYR A 89 12.38 -11.80 11.91
C TYR A 89 11.08 -12.47 11.48
N LYS A 90 10.41 -11.88 10.50
CA LYS A 90 9.22 -12.49 9.90
C LYS A 90 9.69 -13.54 8.89
N SER A 91 9.36 -14.81 9.14
CA SER A 91 9.84 -15.96 8.36
C SER A 91 9.40 -15.93 6.90
N GLU A 92 8.33 -15.19 6.58
CA GLU A 92 7.82 -14.95 5.24
C GLU A 92 8.48 -13.76 4.50
N ALA A 93 9.52 -13.15 5.08
CA ALA A 93 10.17 -11.96 4.53
C ALA A 93 11.45 -12.27 3.72
N ASN A 94 11.62 -11.59 2.59
CA ASN A 94 12.75 -11.75 1.68
C ASN A 94 13.11 -10.39 1.04
N GLU A 95 14.34 -10.20 0.55
CA GLU A 95 14.69 -9.00 -0.22
C GLU A 95 14.09 -8.99 -1.62
N ASP A 96 13.87 -10.16 -2.24
CA ASP A 96 12.97 -10.28 -3.37
C ASP A 96 11.53 -10.14 -2.87
N CYS A 97 11.07 -8.89 -2.77
CA CYS A 97 9.75 -8.52 -2.22
C CYS A 97 8.97 -7.52 -3.08
N LEU A 98 9.46 -7.16 -4.28
CA LEU A 98 8.83 -6.14 -5.13
C LEU A 98 7.63 -6.71 -5.91
N PHE A 99 6.65 -7.16 -5.13
CA PHE A 99 5.41 -7.79 -5.57
C PHE A 99 4.20 -6.89 -5.35
N LEU A 100 3.24 -7.02 -6.24
CA LEU A 100 1.89 -6.47 -6.08
C LEU A 100 0.83 -7.55 -6.23
N ASN A 101 -0.36 -7.22 -5.75
CA ASN A 101 -1.55 -8.04 -5.87
C ASN A 101 -2.64 -7.20 -6.56
N VAL A 102 -3.43 -7.84 -7.42
CA VAL A 102 -4.56 -7.22 -8.11
C VAL A 102 -5.82 -8.02 -7.79
N TYR A 103 -6.85 -7.32 -7.31
CA TYR A 103 -8.16 -7.86 -7.02
C TYR A 103 -9.20 -7.11 -7.84
N THR A 104 -10.04 -7.82 -8.59
CA THR A 104 -11.02 -7.21 -9.50
C THR A 104 -12.34 -7.98 -9.48
N PRO A 105 -13.51 -7.32 -9.52
CA PRO A 105 -14.81 -8.00 -9.66
C PRO A 105 -14.88 -8.90 -10.91
N THR A 106 -14.22 -8.49 -12.00
CA THR A 106 -14.12 -9.26 -13.24
C THR A 106 -13.00 -8.70 -14.12
N VAL A 107 -12.29 -9.58 -14.83
CA VAL A 107 -11.28 -9.20 -15.83
C VAL A 107 -11.89 -8.69 -17.14
N LYS A 108 -13.21 -8.82 -17.34
CA LYS A 108 -13.95 -8.37 -18.53
C LYS A 108 -15.20 -7.54 -18.14
N PRO A 109 -15.04 -6.37 -17.51
CA PRO A 109 -16.17 -5.50 -17.19
C PRO A 109 -16.72 -4.84 -18.46
N LYS A 110 -18.00 -4.40 -18.43
CA LYS A 110 -18.64 -3.70 -19.57
C LYS A 110 -17.98 -2.35 -19.87
N THR A 111 -17.40 -1.72 -18.85
CA THR A 111 -16.67 -0.45 -18.90
C THR A 111 -15.43 -0.58 -18.01
N PRO A 112 -14.28 0.03 -18.35
CA PRO A 112 -13.11 0.07 -17.48
C PRO A 112 -13.47 0.55 -16.06
N LEU A 113 -13.01 -0.18 -15.04
CA LEU A 113 -13.31 0.09 -13.64
C LEU A 113 -12.24 1.01 -13.02
N PRO A 114 -12.60 1.98 -12.16
CA PRO A 114 -11.62 2.81 -11.47
C PRO A 114 -10.67 1.96 -10.62
N VAL A 115 -9.41 2.38 -10.56
CA VAL A 115 -8.35 1.65 -9.87
C VAL A 115 -8.03 2.33 -8.56
N MET A 116 -8.14 1.61 -7.44
CA MET A 116 -7.66 2.05 -6.13
C MET A 116 -6.31 1.40 -5.85
N PHE A 117 -5.27 2.21 -5.65
CA PHE A 117 -3.89 1.77 -5.47
C PHE A 117 -3.45 2.02 -4.03
N TYR A 118 -3.29 0.95 -3.25
CA TYR A 118 -3.06 1.02 -1.80
C TYR A 118 -1.56 1.02 -1.44
N LEU A 119 -1.18 2.02 -0.65
CA LEU A 119 0.11 2.13 0.03
C LEU A 119 -0.10 1.79 1.52
N HIS A 120 0.46 0.67 1.98
CA HIS A 120 0.36 0.25 3.37
C HIS A 120 1.12 1.19 4.32
N GLY A 121 0.64 1.29 5.56
CA GLY A 121 1.33 1.97 6.66
C GLY A 121 2.46 1.14 7.27
N GLY A 122 2.91 1.53 8.47
CA GLY A 122 3.99 0.84 9.21
C GLY A 122 5.34 1.56 9.23
N PHE A 123 5.33 2.89 9.44
CA PHE A 123 6.52 3.73 9.66
C PHE A 123 7.62 3.62 8.58
N LEU A 124 7.29 3.12 7.39
CA LEU A 124 8.23 2.77 6.33
C LEU A 124 9.23 1.67 6.72
N ILE A 125 8.98 0.90 7.79
CA ILE A 125 9.88 -0.14 8.36
C ILE A 125 9.21 -1.52 8.56
N ILE A 126 7.88 -1.57 8.66
CA ILE A 126 7.05 -2.80 8.61
C ILE A 126 5.86 -2.62 7.66
N GLY A 127 5.16 -3.72 7.42
CA GLY A 127 3.92 -3.77 6.65
C GLY A 127 4.07 -4.59 5.38
N SER A 128 2.93 -4.80 4.73
CA SER A 128 2.83 -5.50 3.44
C SER A 128 1.50 -5.15 2.79
N GLY A 129 1.44 -5.18 1.47
CA GLY A 129 0.20 -5.18 0.69
C GLY A 129 -0.55 -6.52 0.73
N ASN A 130 -0.02 -7.56 1.38
CA ASN A 130 -0.70 -8.86 1.46
C ASN A 130 -2.07 -8.76 2.14
N SER A 131 -3.04 -9.52 1.62
CA SER A 131 -4.41 -9.55 2.11
C SER A 131 -4.61 -10.39 3.39
N ASP A 132 -3.54 -10.98 3.92
CA ASP A 132 -3.57 -11.91 5.08
C ASP A 132 -4.11 -11.25 6.35
N LYS A 133 -3.95 -9.92 6.46
CA LYS A 133 -4.53 -9.09 7.52
C LYS A 133 -5.70 -8.24 7.04
N LEU A 134 -5.74 -7.92 5.73
CA LEU A 134 -6.53 -6.85 5.13
C LEU A 134 -7.16 -7.32 3.80
N GLY A 135 -8.32 -7.98 3.90
CA GLY A 135 -9.04 -8.51 2.74
C GLY A 135 -9.62 -7.40 1.82
N PRO A 136 -9.68 -7.64 0.50
CA PRO A 136 -10.14 -6.66 -0.49
C PRO A 136 -11.67 -6.47 -0.52
N ASP A 137 -12.41 -7.38 0.11
CA ASP A 137 -13.82 -7.68 -0.12
C ASP A 137 -14.75 -6.45 -0.05
N PHE A 138 -14.60 -5.62 0.99
CA PHE A 138 -15.45 -4.43 1.18
C PHE A 138 -15.27 -3.39 0.08
N LEU A 139 -14.09 -3.28 -0.55
CA LEU A 139 -13.87 -2.37 -1.66
C LEU A 139 -14.44 -2.95 -2.97
N LEU A 140 -14.30 -4.26 -3.19
CA LEU A 140 -14.79 -4.95 -4.40
C LEU A 140 -16.32 -4.92 -4.54
N ASP A 141 -17.06 -4.77 -3.43
CA ASP A 141 -18.51 -4.53 -3.40
C ASP A 141 -18.94 -3.19 -4.02
N HIS A 142 -17.97 -2.35 -4.41
CA HIS A 142 -18.19 -1.08 -5.05
C HIS A 142 -17.53 -0.97 -6.44
N ASP A 143 -17.45 -2.03 -7.23
CA ASP A 143 -17.04 -1.97 -8.66
C ASP A 143 -15.72 -1.19 -8.91
N VAL A 144 -14.67 -1.53 -8.17
CA VAL A 144 -13.30 -0.99 -8.37
C VAL A 144 -12.30 -2.12 -8.51
N VAL A 145 -11.19 -1.86 -9.19
CA VAL A 145 -10.00 -2.74 -9.11
C VAL A 145 -9.13 -2.26 -7.95
N LEU A 146 -8.82 -3.15 -7.01
CA LEU A 146 -7.86 -2.87 -5.95
C LEU A 146 -6.48 -3.39 -6.36
N VAL A 147 -5.47 -2.54 -6.26
CA VAL A 147 -4.05 -2.94 -6.33
C VAL A 147 -3.43 -2.69 -4.96
N THR A 148 -2.77 -3.69 -4.40
CA THR A 148 -1.95 -3.55 -3.18
C THR A 148 -0.51 -3.91 -3.50
N ILE A 149 0.46 -3.27 -2.84
CA ILE A 149 1.89 -3.46 -3.15
C ILE A 149 2.71 -3.72 -1.89
N ASN A 150 3.81 -4.44 -2.03
CA ASN A 150 4.95 -4.38 -1.13
C ASN A 150 5.96 -3.38 -1.72
N TYR A 151 6.68 -2.62 -0.89
CA TYR A 151 7.77 -1.71 -1.30
C TYR A 151 8.91 -1.79 -0.26
N ARG A 152 10.17 -1.50 -0.63
CA ARG A 152 11.29 -1.67 0.32
C ARG A 152 11.14 -0.81 1.55
N LEU A 153 11.50 -1.38 2.70
CA LEU A 153 11.32 -0.83 4.03
C LEU A 153 12.68 -0.60 4.73
N GLY A 154 12.68 0.23 5.77
CA GLY A 154 13.82 0.49 6.64
C GLY A 154 15.07 0.88 5.86
N VAL A 155 16.19 0.29 6.25
CA VAL A 155 17.51 0.54 5.63
C VAL A 155 17.47 0.21 4.13
N LEU A 156 16.77 -0.85 3.71
CA LEU A 156 16.68 -1.27 2.31
C LEU A 156 15.92 -0.27 1.44
N GLY A 157 14.93 0.43 2.00
CA GLY A 157 14.12 1.42 1.30
C GLY A 157 14.62 2.86 1.40
N PHE A 158 15.32 3.21 2.48
CA PHE A 158 15.49 4.63 2.88
C PHE A 158 16.91 5.04 3.29
N LEU A 159 17.89 4.14 3.21
CA LEU A 159 19.30 4.50 3.41
C LEU A 159 19.79 5.44 2.30
N SER A 160 20.23 6.65 2.68
CA SER A 160 20.95 7.58 1.80
C SER A 160 22.37 7.82 2.31
N PHE A 161 23.32 7.93 1.38
CA PHE A 161 24.61 8.59 1.60
C PHE A 161 24.79 9.83 0.71
N ASP A 162 23.72 10.31 0.08
CA ASP A 162 23.71 11.42 -0.90
C ASP A 162 24.75 11.23 -2.01
N THR A 163 24.85 9.99 -2.49
CA THR A 163 25.66 9.57 -3.65
C THR A 163 24.76 9.14 -4.79
N GLU A 164 25.26 9.14 -6.03
CA GLU A 164 24.52 8.66 -7.20
C GLU A 164 24.11 7.19 -7.07
N GLU A 165 24.97 6.36 -6.46
CA GLU A 165 24.70 4.94 -6.26
C GLU A 165 23.68 4.66 -5.15
N THR A 166 23.60 5.55 -4.13
CA THR A 166 22.70 5.41 -2.98
C THR A 166 22.09 6.75 -2.55
N PRO A 167 21.17 7.33 -3.36
CA PRO A 167 20.54 8.63 -3.14
C PRO A 167 19.31 8.57 -2.21
N GLY A 168 19.11 7.45 -1.52
CA GLY A 168 17.93 7.20 -0.68
C GLY A 168 16.61 7.06 -1.45
N ASN A 169 15.52 7.03 -0.68
CA ASN A 169 14.13 6.96 -1.16
C ASN A 169 13.81 5.79 -2.11
N ALA A 170 14.61 4.72 -2.12
CA ALA A 170 14.41 3.52 -2.91
C ALA A 170 12.99 2.93 -2.73
N GLY A 171 12.44 2.94 -1.51
CA GLY A 171 11.06 2.52 -1.21
C GLY A 171 9.99 3.40 -1.87
N LEU A 172 10.17 4.72 -1.95
CA LEU A 172 9.26 5.61 -2.69
C LEU A 172 9.38 5.39 -4.22
N LYS A 173 10.60 5.09 -4.69
CA LYS A 173 10.85 4.76 -6.10
C LYS A 173 10.23 3.42 -6.49
N ASP A 174 10.17 2.46 -5.57
CA ASP A 174 9.43 1.20 -5.73
C ASP A 174 7.92 1.46 -5.92
N GLN A 175 7.34 2.34 -5.10
CA GLN A 175 5.94 2.77 -5.24
C GLN A 175 5.69 3.42 -6.63
N VAL A 176 6.64 4.23 -7.13
CA VAL A 176 6.60 4.77 -8.51
C VAL A 176 6.72 3.65 -9.57
N ALA A 177 7.57 2.65 -9.37
CA ALA A 177 7.73 1.53 -10.29
C ALA A 177 6.44 0.69 -10.38
N ALA A 178 5.79 0.40 -9.25
CA ALA A 178 4.51 -0.27 -9.21
C ALA A 178 3.38 0.55 -9.87
N LEU A 179 3.35 1.88 -9.67
CA LEU A 179 2.42 2.76 -10.38
C LEU A 179 2.64 2.74 -11.91
N LYS A 180 3.89 2.72 -12.36
CA LYS A 180 4.23 2.56 -13.80
C LYS A 180 3.78 1.19 -14.33
N TRP A 181 3.94 0.12 -13.56
CA TRP A 181 3.43 -1.21 -13.92
C TRP A 181 1.90 -1.20 -14.06
N VAL A 182 1.18 -0.56 -13.13
CA VAL A 182 -0.28 -0.40 -13.19
C VAL A 182 -0.71 0.37 -14.44
N LYS A 183 -0.08 1.51 -14.76
CA LYS A 183 -0.38 2.27 -15.99
C LYS A 183 -0.26 1.42 -17.26
N LYS A 184 0.69 0.48 -17.32
CA LYS A 184 0.88 -0.41 -18.47
C LYS A 184 -0.08 -1.61 -18.51
N ASN A 185 -0.38 -2.20 -17.36
CA ASN A 185 -0.97 -3.55 -17.29
C ASN A 185 -2.40 -3.61 -16.75
N ILE A 186 -2.89 -2.60 -16.02
CA ILE A 186 -4.15 -2.74 -15.26
C ILE A 186 -5.40 -2.92 -16.14
N ALA A 187 -5.36 -2.42 -17.39
CA ALA A 187 -6.38 -2.66 -18.41
C ALA A 187 -6.63 -4.15 -18.69
N LYS A 188 -5.62 -5.01 -18.48
CA LYS A 188 -5.73 -6.47 -18.63
C LYS A 188 -6.54 -7.14 -17.52
N PHE A 189 -6.77 -6.43 -16.41
CA PHE A 189 -7.56 -6.86 -15.25
C PHE A 189 -8.92 -6.13 -15.18
N GLY A 190 -9.31 -5.43 -16.25
CA GLY A 190 -10.54 -4.63 -16.31
C GLY A 190 -10.43 -3.22 -15.72
N GLY A 191 -9.25 -2.80 -15.25
CA GLY A 191 -9.04 -1.48 -14.65
C GLY A 191 -8.81 -0.37 -15.68
N ASP A 192 -9.20 0.85 -15.34
CA ASP A 192 -8.94 2.06 -16.12
C ASP A 192 -7.57 2.66 -15.73
N PRO A 193 -6.54 2.60 -16.61
CA PRO A 193 -5.22 3.17 -16.33
C PRO A 193 -5.24 4.69 -16.20
N ASP A 194 -6.26 5.39 -16.71
CA ASP A 194 -6.39 6.86 -16.63
C ASP A 194 -7.33 7.31 -15.50
N ASN A 195 -7.81 6.37 -14.67
CA ASN A 195 -8.64 6.62 -13.49
C ASN A 195 -8.10 5.91 -12.23
N VAL A 196 -6.78 5.97 -12.06
CA VAL A 196 -6.07 5.48 -10.87
C VAL A 196 -6.17 6.50 -9.72
N SER A 197 -6.52 6.03 -8.53
CA SER A 197 -6.54 6.81 -7.28
C SER A 197 -5.62 6.15 -6.26
N ILE A 198 -4.58 6.87 -5.81
CA ILE A 198 -3.70 6.38 -4.74
C ILE A 198 -4.34 6.63 -3.38
N PHE A 199 -4.20 5.68 -2.45
CA PHE A 199 -4.63 5.85 -1.06
C PHE A 199 -3.72 5.11 -0.10
N GLY A 200 -3.60 5.58 1.13
CA GLY A 200 -2.73 4.97 2.12
C GLY A 200 -2.94 5.51 3.51
N GLN A 201 -2.51 4.74 4.51
CA GLN A 201 -2.68 5.03 5.93
C GLN A 201 -1.31 5.25 6.61
N SER A 202 -1.21 6.16 7.58
CA SER A 202 0.03 6.47 8.31
C SER A 202 1.20 6.76 7.35
N ALA A 203 2.27 5.97 7.38
CA ALA A 203 3.40 6.05 6.46
C ALA A 203 2.99 5.92 4.97
N GLY A 204 1.94 5.16 4.68
CA GLY A 204 1.32 5.09 3.35
C GLY A 204 0.56 6.38 3.00
N GLY A 205 -0.06 7.05 3.97
CA GLY A 205 -0.68 8.37 3.79
C GLY A 205 0.36 9.47 3.56
N ALA A 206 1.46 9.44 4.31
CA ALA A 206 2.63 10.28 4.06
C ALA A 206 3.21 10.03 2.65
N SER A 207 3.33 8.76 2.24
CA SER A 207 3.74 8.37 0.88
C SER A 207 2.80 8.93 -0.19
N VAL A 208 1.47 8.88 0.03
CA VAL A 208 0.48 9.53 -0.85
C VAL A 208 0.76 11.03 -0.99
N THR A 209 1.05 11.74 0.10
CA THR A 209 1.38 13.18 0.02
C THR A 209 2.72 13.47 -0.66
N LEU A 210 3.72 12.59 -0.50
CA LEU A 210 4.99 12.68 -1.22
C LEU A 210 4.80 12.45 -2.74
N HIS A 211 3.89 11.56 -3.14
CA HIS A 211 3.54 11.37 -4.54
C HIS A 211 2.79 12.56 -5.16
N LEU A 212 2.05 13.36 -4.37
CA LEU A 212 1.40 14.60 -4.86
C LEU A 212 2.40 15.66 -5.29
N ILE A 213 3.59 15.71 -4.67
CA ILE A 213 4.63 16.71 -4.97
C ILE A 213 5.77 16.16 -5.85
N SER A 214 5.92 14.85 -5.97
CA SER A 214 7.02 14.22 -6.70
C SER A 214 6.85 14.26 -8.23
N PRO A 215 7.79 14.88 -8.98
CA PRO A 215 7.77 14.86 -10.45
C PRO A 215 7.76 13.44 -11.06
N MET A 216 8.35 12.47 -10.36
CA MET A 216 8.40 11.06 -10.81
C MET A 216 7.02 10.39 -10.86
N SER A 217 6.02 10.97 -10.19
CA SER A 217 4.65 10.43 -10.08
C SER A 217 3.64 11.15 -10.98
N LYS A 218 4.06 12.22 -11.65
CA LYS A 218 3.21 13.07 -12.50
C LYS A 218 2.57 12.23 -13.63
N GLY A 219 1.23 12.23 -13.69
CA GLY A 219 0.46 11.50 -14.71
C GLY A 219 0.27 10.00 -14.42
N LEU A 220 0.81 9.46 -13.32
CA LEU A 220 0.61 8.06 -12.94
C LEU A 220 -0.71 7.81 -12.18
N PHE A 221 -1.28 8.85 -11.58
CA PHE A 221 -2.57 8.79 -10.88
C PHE A 221 -3.36 10.09 -11.06
N LYS A 222 -4.66 10.03 -10.77
CA LYS A 222 -5.64 11.10 -10.96
C LYS A 222 -6.16 11.69 -9.64
N ARG A 223 -6.17 10.91 -8.56
CA ARG A 223 -6.65 11.32 -7.22
C ARG A 223 -5.83 10.70 -6.11
N ALA A 224 -5.90 11.29 -4.92
CA ALA A 224 -5.16 10.90 -3.74
C ALA A 224 -6.06 10.91 -2.50
N ILE A 225 -5.91 9.92 -1.60
CA ILE A 225 -6.53 9.90 -0.26
C ILE A 225 -5.44 9.57 0.77
N ALA A 226 -5.03 10.56 1.55
CA ALA A 226 -4.07 10.39 2.64
C ALA A 226 -4.82 10.22 3.97
N MET A 227 -4.67 9.07 4.63
CA MET A 227 -5.36 8.75 5.88
C MET A 227 -4.38 8.78 7.04
N SER A 228 -4.69 9.52 8.10
CA SER A 228 -3.95 9.48 9.38
C SER A 228 -2.42 9.64 9.22
N GLY A 229 -2.00 10.39 8.19
CA GLY A 229 -0.61 10.50 7.77
C GLY A 229 -0.46 11.44 6.59
N VAL A 230 0.42 12.43 6.75
CA VAL A 230 0.76 13.46 5.77
C VAL A 230 2.24 13.79 5.93
N TYR A 231 2.87 14.34 4.90
CA TYR A 231 4.24 14.85 4.98
C TYR A 231 4.29 16.11 5.85
N PHE A 232 4.70 15.95 7.11
CA PHE A 232 5.15 17.02 8.00
C PHE A 232 6.68 16.99 8.15
N LYS A 233 7.27 18.18 8.22
CA LYS A 233 8.73 18.43 8.28
C LYS A 233 9.42 17.68 9.42
N ASP A 234 8.79 17.57 10.58
CA ASP A 234 9.42 17.04 11.79
C ASP A 234 9.36 15.50 11.93
N PHE A 235 8.44 14.82 11.23
CA PHE A 235 8.25 13.37 11.36
C PHE A 235 8.79 12.57 10.15
N ASN A 236 8.91 13.20 8.97
CA ASN A 236 9.26 12.52 7.72
C ASN A 236 10.55 13.01 7.05
N LEU A 237 11.21 14.06 7.56
CA LEU A 237 12.63 14.27 7.26
C LEU A 237 13.45 13.43 8.25
N PRO A 238 14.34 12.55 7.79
CA PRO A 238 15.22 11.83 8.69
C PRO A 238 16.26 12.80 9.25
N PHE A 239 15.95 13.36 10.42
CA PHE A 239 16.83 14.18 11.24
C PHE A 239 18.20 13.51 11.35
N GLU A 240 19.27 14.23 10.99
CA GLU A 240 20.65 13.73 11.07
C GLU A 240 20.88 12.40 10.30
N HIS A 241 20.22 12.18 9.16
CA HIS A 241 20.24 10.89 8.43
C HIS A 241 21.64 10.33 8.14
N VAL A 242 22.58 11.15 7.66
CA VAL A 242 23.97 10.72 7.41
C VAL A 242 24.62 10.25 8.72
N ARG A 243 24.51 11.05 9.79
CA ARG A 243 25.02 10.70 11.12
C ARG A 243 24.33 9.46 11.69
N ARG A 244 23.02 9.27 11.46
CA ARG A 244 22.26 8.10 11.91
C ARG A 244 22.62 6.83 11.11
N ALA A 245 22.96 6.94 9.83
CA ALA A 245 23.52 5.84 9.06
C ALA A 245 24.88 5.40 9.63
N PHE A 246 25.76 6.35 9.98
CA PHE A 246 27.02 6.02 10.65
C PHE A 246 26.82 5.46 12.07
N LEU A 247 25.88 6.00 12.86
CA LEU A 247 25.52 5.44 14.17
C LEU A 247 24.96 4.02 14.06
N LEU A 248 24.17 3.73 13.02
CA LEU A 248 23.72 2.36 12.73
C LEU A 248 24.89 1.45 12.38
N THR A 249 25.85 1.89 11.56
CA THR A 249 27.08 1.10 11.33
C THR A 249 27.83 0.84 12.63
N GLN A 250 27.95 1.83 13.50
CA GLN A 250 28.62 1.70 14.79
C GLN A 250 27.88 0.73 15.73
N GLN A 251 26.55 0.78 15.78
CA GLN A 251 25.72 -0.15 16.56
C GLN A 251 25.76 -1.59 16.02
N LEU A 252 25.95 -1.77 14.72
CA LEU A 252 26.09 -3.07 14.07
C LEU A 252 27.53 -3.61 14.13
N GLY A 253 28.52 -2.80 14.52
CA GLY A 253 29.90 -3.24 14.81
C GLY A 253 31.02 -2.51 14.05
N LEU A 254 30.72 -1.62 13.10
CA LEU A 254 31.71 -0.85 12.35
C LEU A 254 31.63 0.65 12.69
N LYS A 255 32.63 1.16 13.41
CA LYS A 255 32.83 2.60 13.56
C LYS A 255 33.63 3.15 12.37
N THR A 256 32.96 3.88 11.49
CA THR A 256 33.57 4.51 10.30
C THR A 256 32.96 5.91 10.06
N GLN A 257 33.68 6.75 9.32
CA GLN A 257 33.19 8.01 8.73
C GLN A 257 33.27 7.97 7.18
N ASP A 258 33.76 6.87 6.61
CA ASP A 258 33.81 6.62 5.17
C ASP A 258 32.48 5.98 4.73
N PRO A 259 31.66 6.68 3.90
CA PRO A 259 30.35 6.19 3.49
C PRO A 259 30.44 4.95 2.59
N LYS A 260 31.55 4.74 1.85
CA LYS A 260 31.73 3.54 1.01
C LYS A 260 31.96 2.30 1.88
N LYS A 261 32.79 2.43 2.93
CA LYS A 261 32.97 1.36 3.92
C LYS A 261 31.71 1.11 4.73
N ALA A 262 31.00 2.16 5.13
CA ALA A 262 29.71 2.05 5.81
C ALA A 262 28.69 1.28 4.96
N MET A 263 28.56 1.63 3.68
CA MET A 263 27.66 0.96 2.74
C MET A 263 28.04 -0.51 2.52
N GLN A 264 29.32 -0.82 2.30
CA GLN A 264 29.78 -2.20 2.13
C GLN A 264 29.49 -3.07 3.36
N PHE A 265 29.61 -2.51 4.55
CA PHE A 265 29.28 -3.17 5.81
C PHE A 265 27.77 -3.38 6.00
N LEU A 266 26.94 -2.36 5.74
CA LEU A 266 25.48 -2.48 5.78
C LEU A 266 24.94 -3.46 4.73
N LYS A 267 25.61 -3.59 3.57
CA LYS A 267 25.34 -4.67 2.59
C LYS A 267 25.62 -6.08 3.15
N SER A 268 26.36 -6.22 4.24
CA SER A 268 26.63 -7.52 4.90
C SER A 268 25.87 -7.75 6.22
N ALA A 269 25.07 -6.78 6.67
CA ALA A 269 24.40 -6.84 7.96
C ALA A 269 23.11 -7.69 7.93
N PRO A 270 22.84 -8.51 8.97
CA PRO A 270 21.54 -9.15 9.17
C PRO A 270 20.42 -8.11 9.39
N VAL A 271 19.22 -8.42 8.90
CA VAL A 271 18.14 -7.46 8.66
C VAL A 271 17.08 -7.40 9.79
N GLU A 272 17.27 -8.20 10.84
CA GLU A 272 16.27 -8.56 11.86
C GLU A 272 16.15 -7.59 13.05
N LYS A 273 16.30 -6.26 12.89
CA LYS A 273 16.53 -5.35 14.05
C LYS A 273 15.70 -4.04 14.18
N LEU A 274 14.59 -3.80 13.46
CA LEU A 274 14.12 -2.40 13.20
C LEU A 274 12.58 -2.07 13.04
N ALA A 275 11.64 -2.11 14.03
CA ALA A 275 10.20 -1.66 13.81
C ALA A 275 9.21 -1.34 14.98
N THR A 276 8.02 -0.68 14.70
CA THR A 276 6.80 -0.36 15.60
C THR A 276 5.38 -0.23 14.89
N HIS A 277 4.23 0.13 15.58
CA HIS A 277 2.77 -0.27 15.28
C HIS A 277 1.66 0.80 14.92
N THR A 278 0.46 0.40 14.41
CA THR A 278 -0.74 1.23 13.97
C THR A 278 -2.15 0.59 14.16
N ASP A 279 -3.26 1.35 14.30
CA ASP A 279 -4.62 0.85 14.70
C ASP A 279 -5.90 1.19 13.86
N ASP A 280 -5.97 2.25 13.03
CA ASP A 280 -7.22 2.70 12.34
C ASP A 280 -7.60 1.92 11.07
N ILE A 281 -6.72 1.00 10.67
CA ILE A 281 -6.79 0.16 9.48
C ILE A 281 -8.05 -0.74 9.34
N PRO A 282 -8.65 -1.33 10.40
CA PRO A 282 -9.73 -2.34 10.28
C PRO A 282 -11.07 -1.86 9.69
N TYR A 283 -11.24 -0.57 9.38
CA TYR A 283 -12.50 -0.03 8.86
C TYR A 283 -12.59 0.01 7.32
N LEU A 284 -11.47 -0.13 6.60
CA LEU A 284 -11.45 -0.19 5.13
C LEU A 284 -11.31 -1.60 4.56
N PHE A 285 -10.73 -2.52 5.33
CA PHE A 285 -10.39 -3.86 4.89
C PHE A 285 -11.03 -4.90 5.80
N ALA A 286 -11.37 -6.06 5.23
CA ALA A 286 -11.86 -7.17 6.04
C ALA A 286 -10.70 -7.73 6.89
N GLY A 287 -10.75 -7.48 8.19
CA GLY A 287 -9.81 -8.07 9.15
C GLY A 287 -10.07 -9.57 9.29
N THR A 288 -9.02 -10.39 9.13
CA THR A 288 -9.10 -11.86 9.13
C THR A 288 -9.24 -12.51 10.51
N ASN A 289 -9.54 -11.72 11.56
CA ASN A 289 -9.65 -12.21 12.93
C ASN A 289 -10.94 -13.06 13.12
N PRO A 290 -10.84 -14.37 13.43
CA PRO A 290 -12.01 -15.26 13.55
C PRO A 290 -12.97 -14.91 14.69
N LEU A 291 -12.58 -14.03 15.62
CA LEU A 291 -13.45 -13.51 16.68
C LEU A 291 -14.38 -12.37 16.19
N LEU A 292 -14.08 -11.73 15.05
CA LEU A 292 -14.85 -10.62 14.48
C LEU A 292 -15.88 -11.10 13.45
N LYS A 293 -16.94 -11.79 13.92
CA LYS A 293 -18.11 -12.07 13.09
C LYS A 293 -18.92 -10.80 12.83
N LEU A 294 -18.59 -10.10 11.74
CA LEU A 294 -19.30 -8.92 11.27
C LEU A 294 -20.69 -9.29 10.73
N ASN A 295 -21.69 -9.25 11.61
CA ASN A 295 -23.10 -9.35 11.24
C ASN A 295 -23.55 -8.06 10.51
N LYS A 296 -24.34 -8.18 9.43
CA LYS A 296 -24.87 -7.04 8.66
C LYS A 296 -25.78 -6.12 9.50
N THR A 297 -26.29 -6.58 10.65
CA THR A 297 -27.03 -5.76 11.63
C THR A 297 -26.15 -4.98 12.61
N ASN A 298 -24.84 -5.23 12.64
CA ASN A 298 -23.91 -4.57 13.57
C ASN A 298 -23.68 -3.09 13.15
N PRO A 299 -23.76 -2.11 14.07
CA PRO A 299 -23.45 -0.71 13.79
C PRO A 299 -22.09 -0.47 13.09
N SER A 300 -21.06 -1.27 13.41
CA SER A 300 -19.75 -1.19 12.76
C SER A 300 -19.78 -1.59 11.29
N TYR A 301 -20.63 -2.57 10.89
CA TYR A 301 -20.79 -2.96 9.48
C TYR A 301 -21.36 -1.80 8.65
N LYS A 302 -22.32 -1.05 9.21
CA LYS A 302 -22.86 0.15 8.59
C LYS A 302 -21.76 1.21 8.36
N MET A 303 -20.89 1.42 9.35
CA MET A 303 -19.77 2.37 9.26
C MET A 303 -18.72 1.95 8.21
N ILE A 304 -18.42 0.65 8.10
CA ILE A 304 -17.57 0.09 7.03
C ILE A 304 -18.16 0.40 5.65
N VAL A 305 -19.44 0.07 5.43
CA VAL A 305 -20.13 0.32 4.14
C VAL A 305 -20.18 1.82 3.82
N GLN A 306 -20.45 2.68 4.81
CA GLN A 306 -20.43 4.13 4.63
C GLN A 306 -19.04 4.63 4.22
N THR A 307 -17.98 4.17 4.89
CA THR A 307 -16.59 4.58 4.60
C THR A 307 -16.16 4.11 3.22
N CYS A 308 -16.39 2.83 2.89
CA CYS A 308 -16.08 2.27 1.57
C CYS A 308 -16.87 2.98 0.44
N THR A 309 -18.13 3.32 0.68
CA THR A 309 -18.93 4.13 -0.26
C THR A 309 -18.31 5.50 -0.53
N LEU A 310 -17.89 6.23 0.51
CA LEU A 310 -17.28 7.56 0.35
C LEU A 310 -15.96 7.49 -0.43
N TYR A 311 -15.09 6.52 -0.09
CA TYR A 311 -13.78 6.36 -0.71
C TYR A 311 -13.89 5.91 -2.18
N THR A 312 -14.76 4.95 -2.47
CA THR A 312 -14.95 4.42 -3.83
C THR A 312 -15.72 5.40 -4.71
N ASN A 313 -16.66 6.18 -4.17
CA ASN A 313 -17.25 7.33 -4.89
C ASN A 313 -16.20 8.37 -5.26
N PHE A 314 -15.28 8.71 -4.35
CA PHE A 314 -14.21 9.65 -4.68
C PHE A 314 -13.29 9.10 -5.79
N ALA A 315 -12.91 7.83 -5.71
CA ALA A 315 -12.13 7.16 -6.75
C ALA A 315 -12.87 7.08 -8.11
N LYS A 316 -14.19 6.89 -8.11
CA LYS A 316 -15.04 6.91 -9.32
C LYS A 316 -15.18 8.31 -9.90
N TYR A 317 -15.65 9.26 -9.10
CA TYR A 317 -16.29 10.50 -9.55
C TYR A 317 -15.52 11.78 -9.19
N GLY A 318 -14.52 11.71 -8.30
CA GLY A 318 -13.85 12.91 -7.76
C GLY A 318 -14.63 13.65 -6.67
N THR A 319 -15.75 13.08 -6.22
CA THR A 319 -16.50 13.54 -5.05
C THR A 319 -16.87 12.31 -4.20
N PRO A 320 -16.70 12.34 -2.86
CA PRO A 320 -17.07 11.21 -2.01
C PRO A 320 -18.60 11.05 -1.88
N THR A 321 -19.37 12.13 -2.11
CA THR A 321 -20.83 12.10 -2.08
C THR A 321 -21.43 12.41 -3.44
N THR A 322 -22.35 11.56 -3.89
CA THR A 322 -23.16 11.74 -5.12
C THR A 322 -24.60 12.10 -4.74
N SER A 323 -25.47 12.33 -5.73
CA SER A 323 -26.91 12.56 -5.52
C SER A 323 -27.66 11.39 -4.85
N ARG A 324 -27.01 10.22 -4.69
CA ARG A 324 -27.55 9.05 -3.98
C ARG A 324 -27.14 9.01 -2.50
N CYS A 325 -26.27 9.90 -2.05
CA CYS A 325 -25.85 10.00 -0.65
C CYS A 325 -26.85 10.86 0.14
N PRO A 326 -27.16 10.51 1.41
CA PRO A 326 -28.12 11.27 2.23
C PRO A 326 -27.58 12.62 2.74
N ILE A 327 -26.30 12.91 2.47
CA ILE A 327 -25.59 14.14 2.84
C ILE A 327 -24.67 14.54 1.69
N THR A 328 -24.41 15.83 1.57
CA THR A 328 -23.37 16.38 0.68
C THR A 328 -22.13 16.71 1.51
N TRP A 329 -21.02 16.04 1.23
CA TRP A 329 -19.72 16.42 1.79
C TRP A 329 -19.16 17.55 0.93
N LYS A 330 -19.33 18.79 1.42
CA LYS A 330 -18.75 19.99 0.80
C LYS A 330 -17.21 19.89 0.76
N VAL A 331 -16.61 20.42 -0.32
CA VAL A 331 -15.15 20.54 -0.45
C VAL A 331 -14.58 21.40 0.69
N TYR A 332 -13.43 21.00 1.24
CA TYR A 332 -12.69 21.81 2.20
C TYR A 332 -12.16 23.08 1.52
N GLY A 333 -12.40 24.24 2.14
CA GLY A 333 -12.07 25.55 1.59
C GLY A 333 -12.17 26.61 2.68
N GLN A 334 -12.53 27.86 2.33
CA GLN A 334 -12.66 28.96 3.31
C GLN A 334 -13.61 28.65 4.47
N GLU A 335 -14.70 27.92 4.23
CA GLU A 335 -15.65 27.47 5.26
C GLU A 335 -15.09 26.37 6.19
N LYS A 336 -13.89 25.83 5.93
CA LYS A 336 -13.23 24.75 6.69
C LYS A 336 -14.13 23.51 6.91
N ASN A 337 -14.91 23.15 5.87
CA ASN A 337 -15.83 22.01 5.85
C ASN A 337 -15.12 20.66 5.99
N TYR A 338 -15.52 19.84 6.94
CA TYR A 338 -15.11 18.44 7.07
C TYR A 338 -16.32 17.52 7.32
N LEU A 339 -16.11 16.21 7.24
CA LEU A 339 -17.12 15.21 7.55
C LEU A 339 -16.69 14.38 8.75
N GLU A 340 -17.51 14.37 9.79
CA GLU A 340 -17.39 13.39 10.87
C GLU A 340 -18.03 12.08 10.41
N ILE A 341 -17.21 11.02 10.33
CA ILE A 341 -17.61 9.68 9.90
C ILE A 341 -17.77 8.82 11.16
N GLY A 342 -19.01 8.52 11.52
CA GLY A 342 -19.37 7.56 12.57
C GLY A 342 -20.59 6.73 12.18
N SER A 343 -21.40 6.34 13.16
CA SER A 343 -22.70 5.64 12.93
C SER A 343 -23.72 6.48 12.12
N LYS A 344 -23.48 7.78 12.03
CA LYS A 344 -24.08 8.76 11.11
C LYS A 344 -22.94 9.55 10.45
N LEU A 345 -23.18 10.04 9.24
CA LEU A 345 -22.30 11.02 8.59
C LEU A 345 -22.78 12.42 8.99
N ILE A 346 -21.93 13.22 9.60
CA ILE A 346 -22.28 14.55 10.11
C ILE A 346 -21.35 15.59 9.47
N PRO A 347 -21.82 16.37 8.48
CA PRO A 347 -21.08 17.52 7.97
C PRO A 347 -20.85 18.53 9.09
N LYS A 348 -19.61 19.00 9.22
CA LYS A 348 -19.21 19.98 10.23
C LYS A 348 -18.27 21.01 9.62
N THR A 349 -18.15 22.15 10.29
CA THR A 349 -17.04 23.09 10.10
C THR A 349 -16.20 23.06 11.37
N ALA A 350 -14.88 23.20 11.22
CA ALA A 350 -13.99 23.37 12.37
C ALA A 350 -12.97 24.44 12.01
N ASP A 351 -12.94 25.50 12.80
CA ASP A 351 -11.74 26.31 12.83
C ASP A 351 -10.70 25.63 13.73
N LYS A 352 -9.65 25.09 13.11
CA LYS A 352 -8.48 24.54 13.79
C LYS A 352 -7.34 25.54 13.96
N GLN A 353 -7.56 26.80 13.58
CA GLN A 353 -6.60 27.87 13.74
C GLN A 353 -6.14 28.06 15.20
N PRO A 354 -7.02 28.01 16.23
CA PRO A 354 -6.57 28.13 17.62
C PRO A 354 -5.62 27.02 18.07
N GLU A 355 -5.88 25.76 17.69
CA GLU A 355 -4.96 24.66 17.99
C GLU A 355 -3.66 24.73 17.18
N ILE A 356 -3.73 25.16 15.91
CA ILE A 356 -2.55 25.37 15.06
C ILE A 356 -1.67 26.49 15.64
N ASP A 357 -2.27 27.60 16.06
CA ASP A 357 -1.54 28.75 16.60
C ASP A 357 -0.96 28.43 18.00
N PHE A 358 -1.66 27.69 18.85
CA PHE A 358 -1.08 27.15 20.08
C PHE A 358 0.20 26.33 19.84
N TRP A 359 0.21 25.46 18.82
CA TRP A 359 1.42 24.70 18.47
C TRP A 359 2.49 25.58 17.81
N ARG A 360 2.09 26.56 16.99
CA ARG A 360 2.99 27.56 16.40
C ARG A 360 3.74 28.33 17.48
N ASP A 361 3.02 28.89 18.44
CA ASP A 361 3.57 29.66 19.57
C ASP A 361 4.58 28.81 20.37
N ILE A 362 4.28 27.53 20.61
CA ILE A 362 5.22 26.60 21.24
C ILE A 362 6.50 26.45 20.42
N TYR A 363 6.40 26.18 19.11
CA TYR A 363 7.56 25.98 18.24
C TYR A 363 8.42 27.26 18.14
N GLU A 364 7.77 28.41 17.95
CA GLU A 364 8.43 29.71 17.89
C GLU A 364 9.10 30.09 19.23
N SER A 365 8.48 29.76 20.37
CA SER A 365 9.06 30.00 21.70
C SER A 365 10.38 29.26 21.97
N VAL A 366 10.62 28.13 21.28
CA VAL A 366 11.87 27.35 21.33
C VAL A 366 12.77 27.58 20.10
N GLY A 367 12.47 28.59 19.28
CA GLY A 367 13.27 28.98 18.11
C GLY A 367 13.15 28.06 16.90
N ILE A 368 12.13 27.19 16.85
CA ILE A 368 11.87 26.31 15.71
C ILE A 368 10.88 27.00 14.78
N GLN A 369 11.29 27.22 13.52
CA GLN A 369 10.40 27.81 12.51
C GLN A 369 9.27 26.85 12.12
N PHE A 370 8.06 27.17 12.57
CA PHE A 370 6.81 26.54 12.15
C PHE A 370 6.57 26.79 10.64
N SER A 371 6.28 25.74 9.87
CA SER A 371 6.18 25.79 8.40
C SER A 371 5.16 24.81 7.85
#